data_AF-A0A2A4N352-F1
#
_entry.id   AF-A0A2A4N352-F1
#
_cell.length_a   1.000
_cell.length_b   1.000
_cell.length_c   1.000
_cell.angle_alpha   90.00
_cell.angle_beta   90.00
_cell.angle_gamma   90.00
#
_symmetry.space_group_name_H-M   'P 1'
#
loop_
_entity.id
_entity.type
_entity.pdbx_description
1 polymer ?
#
loop_
_entity_poly.entity_id
_entity_poly.type
_entity_poly.pdbx_seq_one_letter_code
_entity_poly.pdbx_strand_id
1 'polypeptide(L)'
;MFIKNVIIIALCSLLFNNKTIAFAPNDSLKQAIVDITMRDYYVREPVKRSFFSFRNKSIFFRLNPINYLGAGLLFIYQRIFSEQIQANCMYEISCSEYTKCSIDKNGIIKGSLLGIDQLSNCFPNVIYDYPRHLINENYKIINAIELDE
;
A
#
# COMPACT_ATOMS: atom_id res chain seq x y z
N MET A 1 -36.21 -71.78 -6.48
CA MET A 1 -36.58 -70.40 -6.08
C MET A 1 -35.57 -69.78 -5.11
N PHE A 2 -35.05 -70.52 -4.13
CA PHE A 2 -34.05 -70.03 -3.15
C PHE A 2 -32.71 -69.54 -3.76
N ILE A 3 -32.14 -70.27 -4.72
CA ILE A 3 -30.81 -69.94 -5.29
C ILE A 3 -30.82 -68.60 -6.06
N LYS A 4 -31.91 -68.30 -6.78
CA LYS A 4 -32.05 -67.06 -7.54
C LYS A 4 -32.09 -65.82 -6.61
N ASN A 5 -32.74 -65.95 -5.44
CA ASN A 5 -32.84 -64.86 -4.47
C ASN A 5 -31.51 -64.62 -3.73
N VAL A 6 -30.74 -65.66 -3.45
CA VAL A 6 -29.41 -65.53 -2.83
C VAL A 6 -28.43 -64.81 -3.77
N ILE A 7 -28.45 -65.13 -5.07
CA ILE A 7 -27.59 -64.49 -6.07
C ILE A 7 -27.95 -63.00 -6.24
N ILE A 8 -29.24 -62.65 -6.23
CA ILE A 8 -29.69 -61.26 -6.32
C ILE A 8 -29.26 -60.46 -5.09
N ILE A 9 -29.36 -61.03 -3.88
CA ILE A 9 -28.91 -60.37 -2.65
C ILE A 9 -27.39 -60.17 -2.66
N ALA A 10 -26.62 -61.15 -3.15
CA ALA A 10 -25.16 -61.04 -3.27
C ALA A 10 -24.70 -60.02 -4.32
N LEU A 11 -25.40 -59.93 -5.46
CA LEU A 11 -25.13 -58.90 -6.46
C LEU A 11 -25.50 -57.51 -5.96
N CYS A 12 -26.63 -57.37 -5.25
CA CYS A 12 -27.00 -56.11 -4.62
C CYS A 12 -25.98 -55.70 -3.55
N SER A 13 -25.49 -56.59 -2.70
CA SER A 13 -24.49 -56.26 -1.67
C SER A 13 -23.13 -55.89 -2.27
N LEU A 14 -22.75 -56.46 -3.42
CA LEU A 14 -21.55 -56.06 -4.17
C LEU A 14 -21.70 -54.66 -4.80
N LEU A 15 -22.88 -54.29 -5.28
CA LEU A 15 -23.13 -52.95 -5.83
C LEU A 15 -23.20 -51.87 -4.74
N PHE A 16 -23.68 -52.19 -3.55
CA PHE A 16 -23.78 -51.25 -2.43
C PHE A 16 -22.45 -50.97 -1.70
N ASN A 17 -21.43 -51.83 -1.84
CA ASN A 17 -20.13 -51.67 -1.15
C ASN A 17 -19.08 -50.89 -1.93
N ASN A 18 -19.37 -50.50 -3.17
CA ASN A 18 -18.49 -49.61 -3.94
C ASN A 18 -18.65 -48.17 -3.45
N LYS A 19 -18.14 -47.89 -2.25
CA LYS A 19 -17.80 -46.52 -1.88
C LYS A 19 -16.76 -46.05 -2.90
N THR A 20 -17.16 -45.10 -3.73
CA THR A 20 -16.24 -44.42 -4.64
C THR A 20 -15.06 -43.91 -3.80
N ILE A 21 -13.85 -44.32 -4.16
CA ILE A 21 -12.64 -43.71 -3.61
C ILE A 21 -12.61 -42.31 -4.22
N ALA A 22 -13.32 -41.37 -3.59
CA ALA A 22 -13.13 -39.96 -3.87
C ALA A 22 -11.68 -39.66 -3.45
N PHE A 23 -10.82 -39.44 -4.45
CA PHE A 23 -9.49 -38.91 -4.22
C PHE A 23 -9.67 -37.56 -3.54
N ALA A 24 -9.54 -37.51 -2.22
CA ALA A 24 -9.59 -36.27 -1.45
C ALA A 24 -8.32 -35.48 -1.85
N PRO A 25 -8.45 -34.38 -2.60
CA PRO A 25 -7.28 -33.56 -2.91
C PRO A 25 -6.74 -33.04 -1.59
N ASN A 26 -5.48 -33.33 -1.30
CA ASN A 26 -4.86 -33.06 -0.01
C ASN A 26 -4.77 -31.53 0.19
N ASP A 27 -5.76 -30.93 0.86
CA ASP A 27 -5.88 -29.48 1.05
C ASP A 27 -4.68 -28.88 1.82
N SER A 28 -3.98 -29.73 2.59
CA SER A 28 -2.71 -29.40 3.25
C SER A 28 -1.59 -29.05 2.25
N LEU A 29 -1.52 -29.74 1.10
CA LEU A 29 -0.51 -29.49 0.07
C LEU A 29 -0.80 -28.19 -0.70
N LYS A 30 -2.08 -27.88 -0.95
CA LYS A 30 -2.48 -26.61 -1.56
C LYS A 30 -2.10 -25.43 -0.65
N GLN A 31 -2.39 -25.54 0.65
CA GLN A 31 -2.02 -24.51 1.63
C GLN A 31 -0.50 -24.34 1.71
N ALA A 32 0.24 -25.45 1.77
CA ALA A 32 1.70 -25.40 1.78
C ALA A 32 2.29 -24.73 0.52
N ILE A 33 1.74 -25.02 -0.67
CA ILE A 33 2.18 -24.38 -1.92
C ILE A 33 1.87 -22.88 -1.88
N VAL A 34 0.67 -22.49 -1.48
CA VAL A 34 0.29 -21.07 -1.36
C VAL A 34 1.24 -20.36 -0.40
N ASP A 35 1.49 -20.91 0.78
CA ASP A 35 2.39 -20.34 1.77
C ASP A 35 3.84 -20.24 1.28
N ILE A 36 4.33 -21.23 0.55
CA ILE A 36 5.67 -21.20 -0.06
C ILE A 36 5.73 -20.13 -1.15
N THR A 37 4.73 -20.06 -2.02
CA THR A 37 4.68 -19.09 -3.13
C THR A 37 4.47 -17.66 -2.67
N MET A 38 3.74 -17.45 -1.56
CA MET A 38 3.43 -16.14 -1.00
C MET A 38 4.38 -15.74 0.14
N ARG A 39 5.35 -16.58 0.49
CA ARG A 39 6.31 -16.30 1.57
C ARG A 39 7.06 -14.99 1.36
N ASP A 40 7.41 -14.69 0.11
CA ASP A 40 8.14 -13.49 -0.27
C ASP A 40 7.21 -12.30 -0.60
N TYR A 41 5.89 -12.53 -0.60
CA TYR A 41 4.89 -11.49 -0.81
C TYR A 41 4.59 -10.79 0.52
N TYR A 42 5.49 -9.91 0.94
CA TYR A 42 5.21 -8.99 2.05
C TYR A 42 4.20 -7.93 1.57
N VAL A 43 2.99 -7.97 2.12
CA VAL A 43 2.06 -6.84 1.97
C VAL A 43 2.66 -5.69 2.77
N ARG A 44 3.10 -4.62 2.10
CA ARG A 44 3.51 -3.41 2.81
C ARG A 44 2.33 -2.89 3.61
N GLU A 45 2.51 -2.74 4.91
CA GLU A 45 1.53 -2.05 5.74
C GLU A 45 1.36 -0.61 5.22
N PRO A 46 0.12 -0.16 5.00
CA PRO A 46 -0.11 1.20 4.56
C PRO A 46 0.36 2.16 5.66
N VAL A 47 1.25 3.08 5.29
CA VAL A 47 1.70 4.14 6.21
C VAL A 47 0.48 4.95 6.66
N LYS A 48 0.21 5.00 7.97
CA LYS A 48 -0.93 5.74 8.53
C LYS A 48 -0.76 7.24 8.25
N ARG A 49 -1.48 7.76 7.27
CA ARG A 49 -1.49 9.20 6.94
C ARG A 49 -2.37 9.95 7.93
N SER A 50 -1.79 10.84 8.74
CA SER A 50 -2.55 11.74 9.62
C SER A 50 -3.22 12.85 8.80
N PHE A 51 -4.39 13.32 9.27
CA PHE A 51 -5.06 14.49 8.69
C PHE A 51 -4.22 15.74 8.94
N PHE A 52 -4.03 16.54 7.88
CA PHE A 52 -3.23 17.75 7.94
C PHE A 52 -3.89 18.79 8.87
N SER A 53 -3.13 19.30 9.85
CA SER A 53 -3.64 20.20 10.89
C SER A 53 -2.75 21.43 11.07
N PHE A 54 -3.32 22.63 10.92
CA PHE A 54 -2.63 23.91 11.15
C PHE A 54 -2.54 24.29 12.64
N ARG A 55 -2.20 23.35 13.53
CA ARG A 55 -2.33 23.57 14.99
C ARG A 55 -1.39 24.66 15.51
N ASN A 56 -0.21 24.82 14.92
CA ASN A 56 0.87 25.68 15.42
C ASN A 56 0.90 27.11 14.81
N LYS A 57 -0.08 27.50 13.99
CA LYS A 57 -0.13 28.84 13.37
C LYS A 57 -1.05 29.80 14.12
N SER A 58 -0.90 31.10 13.83
CA SER A 58 -1.70 32.18 14.43
C SER A 58 -3.21 31.95 14.23
N ILE A 59 -4.02 32.45 15.17
CA ILE A 59 -5.48 32.26 15.15
C ILE A 59 -6.11 32.77 13.85
N PHE A 60 -5.59 33.87 13.30
CA PHE A 60 -6.02 34.45 12.04
C PHE A 60 -5.74 33.53 10.85
N PHE A 61 -4.61 32.83 10.87
CA PHE A 61 -4.29 31.84 9.84
C PHE A 61 -5.21 30.62 9.95
N ARG A 62 -5.53 30.19 11.18
CA ARG A 62 -6.45 29.06 11.41
C ARG A 62 -7.89 29.33 11.01
N LEU A 63 -8.32 30.59 10.87
CA LEU A 63 -9.69 30.95 10.52
C LEU A 63 -9.87 31.26 9.02
N ASN A 64 -8.81 31.25 8.22
CA ASN A 64 -8.90 31.53 6.80
C ASN A 64 -9.56 30.35 6.04
N PRO A 65 -10.69 30.55 5.34
CA PRO A 65 -11.38 29.48 4.62
C PRO A 65 -10.52 28.82 3.52
N ILE A 66 -9.58 29.58 2.93
CA ILE A 66 -8.65 29.06 1.92
C ILE A 66 -7.79 27.93 2.52
N ASN A 67 -7.49 28.02 3.81
CA ASN A 67 -6.64 27.02 4.44
C ASN A 67 -7.33 25.66 4.59
N TYR A 68 -8.62 25.67 4.92
CA TYR A 68 -9.43 24.44 4.97
C TYR A 68 -9.70 23.87 3.59
N LEU A 69 -9.91 24.72 2.57
CA LEU A 69 -10.00 24.27 1.18
C LEU A 69 -8.71 23.59 0.72
N GLY A 70 -7.55 24.19 1.00
CA GLY A 70 -6.24 23.61 0.69
C GLY A 70 -6.00 22.28 1.39
N ALA A 71 -6.32 22.19 2.69
CA ALA A 71 -6.23 20.93 3.44
C ALA A 71 -7.18 19.85 2.89
N GLY A 72 -8.40 20.22 2.50
CA GLY A 72 -9.37 19.32 1.89
C GLY A 72 -8.90 18.78 0.54
N LEU A 73 -8.38 19.65 -0.33
CA LEU A 73 -7.80 19.26 -1.63
C LEU A 73 -6.61 18.31 -1.44
N LEU A 74 -5.72 18.61 -0.49
CA LEU A 74 -4.58 17.74 -0.17
C LEU A 74 -5.03 16.36 0.33
N PHE A 75 -6.09 16.29 1.13
CA PHE A 75 -6.66 15.03 1.61
C PHE A 75 -7.27 14.20 0.47
N ILE A 76 -7.98 14.84 -0.45
CA ILE A 76 -8.51 14.19 -1.66
C ILE A 76 -7.36 13.66 -2.51
N TYR A 77 -6.30 14.46 -2.71
CA TYR A 77 -5.10 14.03 -3.41
C TYR A 77 -4.48 12.78 -2.77
N GLN A 78 -4.27 12.78 -1.46
CA GLN A 78 -3.70 11.65 -0.72
C GLN A 78 -4.56 10.40 -0.75
N ARG A 79 -5.88 10.51 -0.92
CA ARG A 79 -6.78 9.35 -0.90
C ARG A 79 -7.05 8.75 -2.28
N ILE A 80 -7.03 9.57 -3.33
CA ILE A 80 -7.35 9.13 -4.69
C ILE A 80 -6.07 8.87 -5.49
N PHE A 81 -5.12 9.80 -5.45
CA PHE A 81 -3.94 9.77 -6.32
C PHE A 81 -2.75 9.05 -5.67
N SER A 82 -2.57 9.19 -4.35
CA SER A 82 -1.41 8.57 -3.69
C SER A 82 -1.43 7.04 -3.69
N GLU A 83 -2.60 6.40 -3.76
CA GLU A 83 -2.67 4.94 -3.89
C GLU A 83 -2.29 4.47 -5.30
N GLN A 84 -2.59 5.28 -6.33
CA GLN A 84 -2.19 5.00 -7.71
C GLN A 84 -0.71 5.30 -7.93
N ILE A 85 -0.14 6.25 -7.18
CA ILE A 85 1.28 6.59 -7.15
C ILE A 85 2.00 5.79 -6.05
N GLN A 86 1.61 4.53 -5.78
CA GLN A 86 2.38 3.56 -4.97
C GLN A 86 3.72 3.16 -5.63
N ALA A 87 4.37 4.08 -6.35
CA ALA A 87 5.78 4.00 -6.67
C ALA A 87 6.59 4.21 -5.38
N ASN A 88 7.61 3.39 -5.17
CA ASN A 88 8.63 3.63 -4.15
C ASN A 88 9.16 5.07 -4.31
N CYS A 89 8.73 5.99 -3.45
CA CYS A 89 9.18 7.39 -3.51
C CYS A 89 10.70 7.42 -3.35
N MET A 90 11.41 8.15 -4.23
CA MET A 90 12.88 8.19 -4.20
C MET A 90 13.45 9.19 -3.18
N TYR A 91 12.59 9.96 -2.51
CA TYR A 91 12.96 10.87 -1.44
C TYR A 91 12.88 10.20 -0.07
N GLU A 92 13.59 10.76 0.92
CA GLU A 92 13.65 10.27 2.30
C GLU A 92 12.28 10.33 2.98
N ILE A 93 11.66 11.53 3.00
CA ILE A 93 10.24 11.67 3.28
C ILE A 93 9.44 11.72 1.98
N SER A 94 8.30 11.01 1.98
CA SER A 94 7.45 10.93 0.79
C SER A 94 7.00 12.31 0.30
N CYS A 95 6.75 12.47 -1.01
CA CYS A 95 6.24 13.74 -1.57
C CYS A 95 5.00 14.27 -0.84
N SER A 96 4.13 13.36 -0.37
CA SER A 96 2.94 13.72 0.41
C SER A 96 3.27 14.29 1.78
N GLU A 97 4.28 13.72 2.46
CA GLU A 97 4.71 14.17 3.78
C GLU A 97 5.52 15.47 3.66
N TYR A 98 6.42 15.54 2.68
CA TYR A 98 7.14 16.76 2.33
C TYR A 98 6.19 17.93 2.04
N THR A 99 5.09 17.68 1.32
CA THR A 99 4.09 18.72 1.06
C THR A 99 3.43 19.21 2.35
N LYS A 100 3.09 18.31 3.28
CA LYS A 100 2.54 18.70 4.60
C LYS A 100 3.54 19.54 5.38
N CYS A 101 4.78 19.08 5.51
CA CYS A 101 5.83 19.80 6.22
C CYS A 101 6.11 21.15 5.58
N SER A 102 6.15 21.21 4.24
CA SER A 102 6.35 22.44 3.49
C SER A 102 5.22 23.44 3.68
N ILE A 103 3.96 22.99 3.71
CA ILE A 103 2.82 23.85 4.00
C ILE A 103 2.84 24.34 5.45
N ASP A 104 3.23 23.49 6.40
CA ASP A 104 3.32 23.89 7.81
C ASP A 104 4.44 24.92 8.02
N LYS A 105 5.63 24.70 7.46
CA LYS A 105 6.74 25.66 7.56
C LYS A 105 6.47 26.94 6.76
N ASN A 106 6.15 26.82 5.46
CA ASN A 106 6.13 27.93 4.49
C ASN A 106 4.73 28.50 4.16
N GLY A 107 3.64 27.93 4.71
CA GLY A 107 2.26 28.29 4.35
C GLY A 107 1.77 27.59 3.07
N ILE A 108 0.48 27.68 2.78
CA ILE A 108 -0.16 26.87 1.72
C ILE A 108 0.40 27.13 0.34
N ILE A 109 0.58 28.40 -0.05
CA ILE A 109 0.99 28.72 -1.42
C ILE A 109 2.41 28.22 -1.67
N LYS A 110 3.39 28.72 -0.90
CA LYS A 110 4.80 28.33 -1.05
C LYS A 110 5.00 26.84 -0.76
N GLY A 111 4.33 26.31 0.27
CA GLY A 111 4.42 24.89 0.62
C GLY A 111 3.86 23.95 -0.45
N SER A 112 2.76 24.34 -1.11
CA SER A 112 2.20 23.56 -2.22
C SER A 112 3.12 23.60 -3.44
N LEU A 113 3.71 24.75 -3.77
CA LEU A 113 4.65 24.86 -4.88
C LEU A 113 5.89 23.97 -4.66
N LEU A 114 6.45 23.97 -3.45
CA LEU A 114 7.55 23.07 -3.08
C LEU A 114 7.12 21.60 -3.20
N GLY A 115 5.92 21.26 -2.72
CA GLY A 115 5.37 19.90 -2.83
C GLY A 115 5.20 19.43 -4.28
N ILE A 116 4.72 20.31 -5.16
CA ILE A 116 4.56 20.05 -6.60
C ILE A 116 5.92 19.84 -7.26
N ASP A 117 6.90 20.69 -6.94
CA ASP A 117 8.27 20.56 -7.47
C ASP A 117 8.86 19.18 -7.16
N GLN A 118 8.82 18.76 -5.88
CA GLN A 118 9.30 17.43 -5.51
C GLN A 118 8.50 16.30 -6.16
N LEU A 119 7.17 16.43 -6.21
CA LEU A 119 6.31 15.43 -6.83
C LEU A 119 6.62 15.28 -8.33
N SER A 120 6.88 16.38 -9.02
CA SER A 120 7.18 16.39 -10.46
C SER A 120 8.50 15.70 -10.79
N ASN A 121 9.46 15.72 -9.85
CA ASN A 121 10.75 15.06 -9.96
C ASN A 121 10.74 13.61 -9.41
N CYS A 122 9.64 13.15 -8.80
CA CYS A 122 9.60 11.83 -8.17
C CYS A 122 9.34 10.69 -9.17
N PHE A 123 10.42 10.10 -9.70
CA PHE A 123 10.36 8.91 -10.56
C PHE A 123 11.50 7.92 -10.22
N PRO A 124 11.42 6.63 -10.62
CA PRO A 124 12.34 5.59 -10.12
C PRO A 124 13.85 5.84 -10.35
N ASN A 125 14.23 6.60 -11.36
CA ASN A 125 15.64 6.80 -11.73
C ASN A 125 16.16 8.20 -11.42
N VAL A 126 15.40 9.03 -10.72
CA VAL A 126 15.79 10.42 -10.46
C VAL A 126 17.07 10.54 -9.62
N ILE A 127 17.42 9.51 -8.84
CA ILE A 127 18.65 9.47 -8.02
C ILE A 127 19.92 9.76 -8.84
N TYR A 128 19.96 9.40 -10.12
CA TYR A 128 21.13 9.64 -10.98
C TYR A 128 21.32 11.12 -11.34
N ASP A 129 20.26 11.94 -11.25
CA ASP A 129 20.29 13.37 -11.55
C ASP A 129 20.73 14.21 -10.34
N TYR A 130 20.83 13.60 -9.15
CA TYR A 130 21.18 14.27 -7.90
C TYR A 130 22.66 14.08 -7.54
N PRO A 131 23.32 15.10 -6.96
CA PRO A 131 24.69 14.98 -6.49
C PRO A 131 24.77 14.02 -5.28
N ARG A 132 25.89 13.30 -5.16
CA ARG A 132 26.05 12.24 -4.14
C ARG A 132 25.89 12.68 -2.69
N HIS A 133 26.11 13.96 -2.37
CA HIS A 133 25.95 14.47 -1.00
C HIS A 133 24.48 14.71 -0.61
N LEU A 134 23.55 14.67 -1.56
CA LEU A 134 22.10 14.76 -1.32
C LEU A 134 21.43 13.39 -1.28
N ILE A 135 22.21 12.31 -1.22
CA ILE A 135 21.71 10.93 -1.19
C ILE A 135 22.13 10.31 0.14
N ASN A 136 21.16 9.78 0.88
CA ASN A 136 21.41 9.11 2.16
C ASN A 136 21.88 7.65 1.98
N GLU A 137 22.24 6.99 3.09
CA GLU A 137 22.70 5.59 3.10
C GLU A 137 21.66 4.60 2.56
N ASN A 138 20.38 4.95 2.61
CA ASN A 138 19.27 4.14 2.13
C ASN A 138 18.98 4.35 0.63
N TYR A 139 19.87 5.01 -0.10
CA TYR A 139 19.69 5.40 -1.50
C TYR A 139 18.38 6.20 -1.71
N LYS A 140 18.11 7.14 -0.82
CA LYS A 140 17.03 8.13 -0.95
C LYS A 140 17.60 9.53 -1.04
N ILE A 141 16.90 10.38 -1.77
CA ILE A 141 17.23 11.80 -1.90
C ILE A 141 16.76 12.54 -0.65
N ILE A 142 17.68 13.26 -0.01
CA ILE A 142 17.43 14.09 1.17
C ILE A 142 16.54 15.26 0.75
N ASN A 143 15.47 15.50 1.50
CA ASN A 143 14.51 16.54 1.17
C ASN A 143 15.06 17.93 1.55
N ALA A 144 14.78 18.96 0.76
CA ALA A 144 15.29 20.31 1.02
C ALA A 144 14.92 20.85 2.42
N ILE A 145 13.75 20.45 2.93
CA ILE A 145 13.23 20.89 4.23
C ILE A 145 13.99 20.33 5.44
N GLU A 146 14.76 19.26 5.23
CA GLU A 146 15.64 18.62 6.23
C GLU A 146 17.05 19.24 6.23
N LEU A 147 17.44 19.92 5.15
CA LEU A 147 18.72 20.63 5.08
C LEU A 147 18.73 21.93 5.88
N ASP A 148 17.54 22.45 6.22
CA ASP A 148 17.34 23.69 6.96
C ASP A 148 17.27 23.48 8.49
N GLU A 149 17.37 22.24 8.98
CA GLU A 149 17.38 21.86 10.40
C GLU A 149 18.80 21.61 10.92
#